data_AF-A0A3D5UWI4-F1
#
_entry.id   AF-A0A3D5UWI4-F1
#
_cell.length_a   1.000
_cell.length_b   1.000
_cell.length_c   1.000
_cell.angle_alpha   90.00
_cell.angle_beta   90.00
_cell.angle_gamma   90.00
#
_symmetry.space_group_name_H-M   'P 1'
#
loop_
_entity.id
_entity.type
_entity.pdbx_description
1 polymer ?
#
loop_
_entity_poly.entity_id
_entity_poly.type
_entity_poly.pdbx_seq_one_letter_code
_entity_poly.pdbx_strand_id
1 'polypeptide(L)' 'MAPSSDVILERLTKLHPKLIDLSLDRTWRLLGALGNPERALPPVFHIAGTNGKGSVSAYMRTAFEAGGYAVHSYT' A
#
# COMPACT_ATOMS: atom_id res chain seq x y z
N MET A 1 12.21 -5.68 -23.47
CA MET A 1 11.39 -4.53 -23.06
C MET A 1 10.29 -5.09 -22.16
N ALA A 2 10.27 -4.75 -20.87
CA ALA A 2 9.17 -5.18 -20.00
C ALA A 2 7.85 -4.63 -20.58
N PRO A 3 6.72 -5.36 -20.50
CA PRO A 3 5.43 -4.81 -20.90
C PRO A 3 5.20 -3.50 -20.13
N SER A 4 4.61 -2.48 -20.78
CA SER A 4 4.29 -1.24 -20.07
C SER A 4 3.39 -1.58 -18.87
N SER A 5 3.53 -0.84 -17.78
CA SER A 5 2.68 -1.00 -16.60
C SER A 5 1.20 -0.98 -16.94
N ASP A 6 0.82 -0.28 -18.01
CA ASP A 6 -0.56 -0.15 -18.47
C ASP A 6 -1.19 -1.49 -18.85
N VAL A 7 -0.44 -2.38 -19.50
CA VAL A 7 -0.92 -3.72 -19.88
C VAL A 7 -1.28 -4.54 -18.63
N ILE A 8 -0.45 -4.44 -17.58
CA ILE A 8 -0.67 -5.13 -16.31
C ILE A 8 -1.86 -4.50 -15.58
N LEU A 9 -1.92 -3.17 -15.52
CA LEU A 9 -3.01 -2.42 -14.88
C LEU A 9 -4.36 -2.70 -15.55
N GLU A 10 -4.41 -2.77 -16.88
CA GLU A 10 -5.63 -3.09 -17.63
C GLU A 10 -6.14 -4.50 -17.29
N ARG A 11 -5.22 -5.47 -17.17
CA ARG A 11 -5.60 -6.83 -16.75
C ARG A 11 -6.11 -6.87 -15.32
N LEU A 12 -5.44 -6.18 -14.39
CA LEU A 12 -5.79 -6.19 -12.96
C LEU A 12 -7.12 -5.47 -12.68
N THR A 13 -7.38 -4.36 -13.36
CA THR A 13 -8.63 -3.60 -13.19
C THR A 13 -9.87 -4.38 -13.62
N LYS A 14 -9.74 -5.36 -14.54
CA LYS A 14 -10.83 -6.27 -14.93
C LYS A 14 -11.18 -7.31 -13.86
N LEU A 15 -10.27 -7.59 -12.92
CA LEU A 15 -10.46 -8.64 -11.90
C LEU A 15 -11.20 -8.15 -10.65
N HIS A 16 -11.34 -6.83 -10.44
CA HIS A 16 -11.96 -6.29 -9.24
C HIS A 16 -13.42 -5.85 -9.52
N PRO A 17 -14.40 -6.24 -8.68
CA PRO A 17 -15.74 -5.68 -8.76
C PRO A 17 -15.70 -4.15 -8.61
N LYS A 18 -16.53 -3.43 -9.37
CA LYS A 18 -16.58 -1.96 -9.37
C LYS A 18 -17.12 -1.34 -8.06
N LEU A 19 -17.60 -2.15 -7.11
CA LEU A 19 -18.10 -1.69 -5.82
C LEU A 19 -16.97 -1.69 -4.78
N ILE A 20 -16.92 -0.67 -3.94
CA ILE A 20 -16.01 -0.65 -2.78
C ILE A 20 -16.48 -1.72 -1.79
N ASP A 21 -15.74 -2.81 -1.71
CA ASP A 21 -15.91 -3.87 -0.73
C ASP A 21 -14.90 -3.63 0.40
N LEU A 22 -15.42 -3.26 1.57
CA LEU A 22 -14.62 -2.95 2.77
C LEU A 22 -14.29 -4.21 3.60
N SER A 23 -14.63 -5.41 3.12
CA SER A 23 -14.19 -6.66 3.75
C SER A 23 -12.71 -6.93 3.51
N LEU A 24 -12.08 -7.66 4.43
CA LEU A 24 -10.67 -8.04 4.34
C LEU A 24 -10.47 -9.51 3.98
N ASP A 25 -11.53 -10.29 3.79
CA ASP A 25 -11.45 -11.75 3.62
C ASP A 25 -10.58 -12.16 2.43
N ARG A 26 -10.72 -11.45 1.30
CA ARG A 26 -9.89 -11.67 0.10
C ARG A 26 -8.41 -11.34 0.36
N THR A 27 -8.15 -10.27 1.10
CA THR A 27 -6.80 -9.85 1.48
C THR A 27 -6.15 -10.85 2.44
N TRP A 28 -6.88 -11.30 3.47
CA TRP A 28 -6.38 -12.31 4.42
C TRP A 28 -6.04 -13.63 3.74
N ARG A 29 -6.88 -14.08 2.80
CA ARG A 29 -6.59 -15.27 1.99
C ARG A 29 -5.31 -15.10 1.17
N LEU A 30 -5.10 -13.94 0.55
CA LEU A 30 -3.90 -13.64 -0.21
C LEU A 30 -2.66 -13.60 0.70
N LEU A 31 -2.73 -12.90 1.83
CA LEU A 31 -1.63 -12.82 2.79
C LEU A 31 -1.24 -14.22 3.31
N GLY A 32 -2.22 -15.09 3.60
CA GLY A 32 -1.97 -16.48 3.96
C GLY A 32 -1.20 -17.25 2.88
N ALA A 33 -1.58 -17.08 1.60
CA ALA A 33 -0.88 -17.69 0.46
C ALA A 33 0.54 -17.13 0.25
N LEU A 34 0.79 -15.88 0.68
CA LEU A 34 2.10 -15.22 0.62
C LEU A 34 2.96 -15.45 1.87
N GLY A 35 2.52 -16.28 2.82
CA GLY A 35 3.27 -16.56 4.05
C GLY A 35 3.14 -15.49 5.13
N ASN A 36 2.07 -14.70 5.12
CA ASN A 36 1.75 -13.64 6.09
C ASN A 36 2.86 -12.56 6.25
N PRO A 37 3.29 -11.90 5.16
CA PRO A 37 4.37 -10.90 5.21
C PRO A 37 4.03 -9.68 6.07
N GLU A 38 2.74 -9.39 6.29
CA GLU A 38 2.29 -8.30 7.15
C GLU A 38 2.73 -8.44 8.61
N ARG A 39 3.10 -9.66 9.04
CA ARG A 39 3.58 -9.95 10.40
C ARG A 39 5.05 -9.66 10.61
N ALA A 40 5.79 -9.36 9.55
CA ALA A 40 7.24 -9.11 9.57
C ALA A 40 7.59 -7.71 9.03
N LEU A 41 6.66 -6.77 9.13
CA LEU A 41 6.89 -5.39 8.71
C LEU A 41 7.87 -4.67 9.66
N PRO A 42 8.71 -3.75 9.16
CA PRO A 42 9.45 -2.81 10.00
C PRO A 42 8.48 -1.90 10.77
N PRO A 43 8.93 -1.02 11.69
CA PRO A 43 8.03 -0.07 12.36
C PRO A 43 7.17 0.73 11.37
N VAL A 44 5.84 0.64 11.51
CA VAL A 44 4.86 1.22 10.57
C VAL A 44 4.04 2.33 11.24
N PHE A 45 3.88 3.45 10.54
CA PHE A 45 2.87 4.46 10.83
C PHE A 45 1.64 4.24 9.93
N HIS A 46 0.50 3.87 10.52
CA HIS A 46 -0.78 3.76 9.79
C HIS A 46 -1.54 5.10 9.86
N ILE A 47 -1.75 5.74 8.71
CA ILE A 47 -2.39 7.07 8.62
C ILE A 47 -3.82 6.92 8.09
N ALA A 48 -4.80 7.18 8.95
CA ALA A 48 -6.22 7.22 8.60
C ALA A 48 -6.80 8.64 8.73
N GLY A 49 -7.90 8.93 8.03
CA GLY A 49 -8.62 10.21 8.12
C GLY A 49 -9.30 10.62 6.81
N THR A 50 -10.26 11.53 6.90
CA THR A 50 -11.00 12.03 5.72
C THR A 50 -10.07 12.80 4.78
N ASN A 51 -9.28 13.73 5.34
CA ASN A 51 -8.40 14.63 4.60
C ASN A 51 -6.96 14.54 5.11
N GLY A 52 -5.99 14.99 4.31
CA GLY A 52 -4.62 15.21 4.75
C GLY A 52 -3.70 13.98 4.86
N LYS A 53 -4.19 12.75 4.67
CA LYS A 53 -3.38 11.51 4.76
C LYS A 53 -2.10 11.56 3.92
N GLY A 54 -2.22 11.99 2.66
CA GLY A 54 -1.08 12.12 1.75
C GLY A 54 -0.07 13.17 2.22
N SER A 55 -0.54 14.33 2.67
CA SER A 55 0.31 15.40 3.20
C SER A 55 1.03 14.98 4.49
N VAL A 56 0.34 14.30 5.41
CA VAL A 56 0.95 13.78 6.64
C VAL A 56 2.01 12.73 6.29
N SER A 57 1.71 11.79 5.38
CA SER A 57 2.69 10.79 4.93
C SER A 57 3.94 11.45 4.31
N ALA A 58 3.75 12.48 3.50
CA ALA A 58 4.84 13.23 2.88
C ALA A 58 5.70 13.97 3.93
N TYR A 59 5.08 14.65 4.89
CA TYR A 59 5.81 15.36 5.95
C TYR A 59 6.59 14.40 6.85
N MET A 60 5.98 13.28 7.25
CA MET A 60 6.66 12.27 8.04
C MET A 60 7.84 11.69 7.28
N ARG A 61 7.65 11.33 6.01
CA ARG A 61 8.74 10.83 5.17
C ARG A 61 9.91 11.79 5.12
N THR A 62 9.68 13.06 4.78
CA THR A 62 10.74 14.07 4.70
C THR A 62 11.44 14.26 6.05
N ALA A 63 10.69 14.30 7.16
CA ALA A 63 11.27 14.48 8.49
C ALA A 63 12.19 13.30 8.88
N PHE A 64 11.76 12.06 8.64
CA PHE A 64 12.56 10.87 8.97
C PHE A 64 13.75 10.68 8.01
N GLU A 65 13.57 10.95 6.70
CA GLU A 65 14.70 10.94 5.75
C GLU A 65 15.74 12.00 6.12
N ALA A 66 15.33 13.20 6.52
CA ALA A 66 16.24 14.24 7.03
C ALA A 66 16.95 13.82 8.34
N GLY A 67 16.33 12.96 9.13
CA GLY A 67 16.93 12.32 10.31
C GLY A 67 17.87 11.16 10.00
N GLY A 68 18.11 10.84 8.73
CA GLY A 68 19.02 9.77 8.29
C GLY A 68 18.39 8.38 8.27
N TYR A 69 17.07 8.26 8.40
CA TYR A 69 16.36 6.98 8.32
C TYR A 69 16.04 6.62 6.86
N ALA A 70 16.12 5.33 6.54
CA ALA A 70 15.50 4.80 5.34
C ALA A 70 13.98 4.70 5.56
N VAL A 71 13.20 5.33 4.68
CA VAL A 71 11.74 5.41 4.83
C VAL A 71 11.04 4.89 3.58
N HIS A 72 9.99 4.09 3.79
CA HIS A 72 9.08 3.65 2.75
C HIS A 72 7.71 4.30 2.92
N SER A 73 7.03 4.63 1.82
CA SER A 73 5.70 5.26 1.82
C SER A 73 4.80 4.60 0.79
N TYR A 74 3.53 4.37 1.14
CA TYR A 74 2.49 3.83 0.26
C TYR A 74 1.30 4.80 0.24
N THR A 75 0.93 5.29 -0.94
CA THR A 75 -0.13 6.29 -1.18
C THR A 75 -0.88 6.01 -2.46
#